data_AF-A0A7W0WBF2-F1
#
_entry.id   AF-A0A7W0WBF2-F1
#
_cell.length_a   1.000
_cell.length_b   1.000
_cell.length_c   1.000
_cell.angle_alpha   90.00
_cell.angle_beta   90.00
_cell.angle_gamma   90.00
#
_symmetry.space_group_name_H-M   'P 1'
#
loop_
_entity.id
_entity.type
_entity.pdbx_description
1 polymer ?
#
loop_
_entity_poly.entity_id
_entity_poly.type
_entity_poly.pdbx_seq_one_letter_code
_entity_poly.pdbx_strand_id
1 'polypeptide(L)'
;MELWQRLLVIGIVLAATAVVARVIDRRILGAERSAGAMTRYRVLRRTVAVVIVTFGVLSALLVIPQIRTVAGGLLASSAVLGLIVGFASQRTLGNFVAGLMIAFTQPLRLGDWVEVGGVEGAVEEIGLMYTFIRTEDNARLVIPN
;
A
#
# COMPACT_ATOMS: atom_id res chain seq x y z
N MET A 1 35.56 7.71 6.02
CA MET A 1 34.58 8.68 5.49
C MET A 1 34.66 9.95 6.31
N GLU A 2 35.07 11.02 5.63
CA GLU A 2 35.12 12.41 6.13
C GLU A 2 33.76 12.85 6.66
N LEU A 3 33.74 13.68 7.71
CA LEU A 3 32.50 14.20 8.31
C LEU A 3 31.58 14.88 7.28
N TRP A 4 32.18 15.53 6.29
CA TRP A 4 31.48 16.18 5.17
C TRP A 4 30.64 15.22 4.32
N GLN A 5 31.15 14.02 4.05
CA GLN A 5 30.38 13.01 3.29
C GLN A 5 29.16 12.54 4.08
N ARG A 6 29.27 12.47 5.41
CA ARG A 6 28.16 12.05 6.27
C ARG A 6 27.06 13.10 6.30
N LEU A 7 27.43 14.36 6.44
CA LEU A 7 26.51 15.49 6.41
C LEU A 7 25.82 15.64 5.04
N LEU A 8 26.55 15.38 3.94
CA LEU A 8 25.98 15.37 2.60
C LEU A 8 24.93 14.27 2.41
N VAL A 9 25.20 13.04 2.86
CA VAL A 9 24.23 11.94 2.74
C VAL A 9 22.97 12.23 3.55
N ILE A 10 23.12 12.71 4.80
CA ILE A 10 21.98 13.09 5.64
C ILE A 10 21.18 14.23 4.99
N GLY A 11 21.87 15.24 4.47
CA GLY A 11 21.26 16.37 3.76
C GLY A 11 20.51 15.93 2.50
N ILE A 12 21.08 15.04 1.69
CA ILE A 12 20.45 14.50 0.47
C ILE A 12 19.21 13.68 0.82
N VAL A 13 19.25 12.84 1.84
CA VAL A 13 18.10 12.03 2.27
C VAL A 13 16.96 12.91 2.78
N LEU A 14 17.27 13.91 3.61
CA LEU A 14 16.27 14.86 4.10
C LEU A 14 15.71 15.73 2.97
N ALA A 15 16.56 16.19 2.05
CA ALA A 15 16.15 16.97 0.89
C ALA A 15 15.28 16.13 -0.06
N ALA A 16 15.67 14.89 -0.36
CA ALA A 16 14.87 13.96 -1.18
C ALA A 16 13.51 13.68 -0.54
N THR A 17 13.46 13.46 0.78
CA THR A 17 12.22 13.28 1.52
C THR A 17 11.33 14.52 1.44
N ALA A 18 11.91 15.71 1.64
CA ALA A 18 11.19 16.98 1.56
C ALA A 18 10.73 17.30 0.12
N VAL A 19 11.51 16.94 -0.89
CA VAL A 19 11.16 17.11 -2.31
C VAL A 19 10.02 16.17 -2.68
N VAL A 20 10.08 14.89 -2.30
CA VAL A 20 8.99 13.94 -2.54
C VAL A 20 7.72 14.42 -1.85
N ALA A 21 7.79 14.83 -0.58
CA ALA A 21 6.66 15.40 0.14
C ALA A 21 6.08 16.64 -0.58
N ARG A 22 6.93 17.56 -1.05
CA ARG A 22 6.50 18.78 -1.75
C ARG A 22 5.95 18.53 -3.16
N VAL A 23 6.53 17.61 -3.92
CA VAL A 23 6.06 17.26 -5.28
C VAL A 23 4.68 16.63 -5.20
N ILE A 24 4.50 15.75 -4.22
CA ILE A 24 3.20 15.15 -3.92
C ILE A 24 2.20 16.25 -3.52
N ASP A 25 2.55 17.13 -2.57
CA ASP A 25 1.69 18.25 -2.12
C ASP A 25 1.29 19.20 -3.27
N ARG A 26 2.22 19.52 -4.17
CA ARG A 26 1.97 20.42 -5.31
C ARG A 26 1.05 19.81 -6.37
N ARG A 27 1.02 18.48 -6.53
CA ARG A 27 0.16 17.80 -7.51
C ARG A 27 -1.30 17.69 -7.06
N ILE A 28 -1.64 18.05 -5.82
CA ILE A 28 -2.96 17.81 -5.22
C ILE A 28 -3.81 19.06 -5.10
N LEU A 29 -3.21 20.24 -4.90
CA LEU A 29 -3.95 21.49 -4.67
C LEU A 29 -4.81 21.94 -5.87
N GLY A 30 -4.70 21.29 -7.03
CA GLY A 30 -5.49 21.59 -8.23
C GLY A 30 -6.68 20.66 -8.50
N ALA A 31 -6.93 19.62 -7.70
CA ALA A 31 -7.99 18.66 -7.98
C ALA A 31 -9.12 18.75 -6.94
N GLU A 32 -10.23 19.39 -7.31
CA GLU A 32 -11.50 19.26 -6.59
C GLU A 32 -11.87 17.78 -6.52
N ARG A 33 -11.80 17.19 -5.32
CA ARG A 33 -12.05 15.76 -5.11
C ARG A 33 -13.07 15.56 -4.00
N SER A 34 -13.98 14.62 -4.22
CA SER A 34 -15.01 14.19 -3.27
C SER A 34 -14.42 13.83 -1.90
N ALA A 35 -15.19 14.06 -0.83
CA ALA A 35 -14.73 13.87 0.56
C ALA A 35 -14.11 12.47 0.82
N GLY A 36 -14.64 11.42 0.17
CA GLY A 36 -14.10 10.06 0.25
C GLY A 36 -12.71 9.89 -0.38
N ALA A 37 -12.45 10.57 -1.50
CA ALA A 37 -11.14 10.58 -2.14
C ALA A 37 -10.11 11.34 -1.27
N MET A 38 -10.54 12.40 -0.57
CA MET A 38 -9.68 13.16 0.34
C MET A 38 -9.19 12.32 1.53
N THR A 39 -10.06 11.50 2.13
CA THR A 39 -9.69 10.63 3.26
C THR A 39 -8.70 9.54 2.84
N ARG A 40 -9.01 8.80 1.75
CA ARG A 40 -8.11 7.75 1.22
C ARG A 40 -6.74 8.33 0.88
N TYR A 41 -6.73 9.51 0.25
CA TYR A 41 -5.51 10.20 -0.12
C TYR A 41 -4.69 10.66 1.08
N ARG A 42 -5.33 11.23 2.11
CA ARG A 42 -4.66 11.69 3.34
C ARG A 42 -3.99 10.53 4.07
N VAL A 43 -4.67 9.39 4.17
CA VAL A 43 -4.10 8.18 4.78
C VAL A 43 -2.92 7.69 3.96
N LEU A 44 -3.07 7.55 2.64
CA LEU A 44 -1.98 7.10 1.76
C LEU A 44 -0.75 8.02 1.84
N ARG A 45 -0.94 9.34 1.80
CA ARG A 45 0.13 10.34 1.95
C ARG A 45 0.86 10.16 3.28
N ARG A 46 0.12 10.03 4.38
CA ARG A 46 0.72 9.90 5.72
C ARG A 46 1.51 8.60 5.82
N THR A 47 0.98 7.50 5.30
CA THR A 47 1.68 6.22 5.27
C THR A 47 2.98 6.30 4.45
N VAL A 48 2.92 6.84 3.22
CA VAL A 48 4.10 6.98 2.35
C VAL A 48 5.15 7.90 3.00
N ALA A 49 4.74 9.03 3.57
CA ALA A 49 5.66 9.95 4.24
C ALA A 49 6.34 9.29 5.45
N VAL A 50 5.59 8.58 6.29
CA VAL A 50 6.15 7.85 7.44
C VAL A 50 7.14 6.79 7.00
N VAL A 51 6.83 6.02 5.95
CA VAL A 51 7.75 5.01 5.39
C VAL A 51 9.04 5.68 4.91
N ILE A 52 8.96 6.71 4.07
CA ILE A 52 10.15 7.39 3.53
C ILE A 52 11.01 7.99 4.65
N VAL A 53 10.40 8.70 5.62
CA VAL A 53 11.13 9.29 6.75
C VAL A 53 11.80 8.20 7.58
N THR A 54 11.11 7.09 7.86
CA THR A 54 11.66 5.98 8.65
C THR A 54 12.87 5.37 7.95
N PHE A 55 12.76 5.05 6.66
CA PHE A 55 13.88 4.52 5.88
C PHE A 55 15.03 5.53 5.77
N GLY A 56 14.72 6.82 5.55
CA GLY A 56 15.73 7.86 5.48
C GLY A 56 16.53 8.02 6.77
N VAL A 57 15.85 8.01 7.92
CA VAL A 57 16.50 8.07 9.24
C VAL A 57 17.36 6.81 9.49
N LEU A 58 16.85 5.62 9.18
CA LEU A 58 17.60 4.37 9.31
C LEU A 58 18.86 4.35 8.42
N SER A 59 18.74 4.80 7.17
CA SER A 59 19.89 4.92 6.26
C SER A 59 20.91 5.94 6.74
N ALA A 60 20.47 7.08 7.30
CA ALA A 60 21.36 8.08 7.90
C ALA A 60 22.13 7.53 9.12
N LEU A 61 21.47 6.74 9.98
CA LEU A 61 22.08 6.12 11.16
C LEU A 61 23.21 5.14 10.81
N LEU A 62 23.11 4.44 9.67
CA LEU A 62 24.14 3.50 9.20
C LEU A 62 25.47 4.17 8.82
N VAL A 63 25.45 5.47 8.52
CA VAL A 63 26.63 6.24 8.13
C VAL A 63 27.53 6.54 9.34
N ILE A 64 26.98 6.51 10.56
CA ILE A 64 27.71 6.78 11.80
C ILE A 64 28.33 5.46 12.32
N PRO A 65 29.66 5.32 12.35
CA PRO A 65 30.32 4.06 12.70
C PRO A 65 29.96 3.55 14.11
N GLN A 66 29.77 4.47 15.06
CA GLN A 66 29.43 4.17 16.46
C GLN A 66 28.02 3.58 16.62
N ILE A 67 27.10 3.91 15.71
CA ILE A 67 25.70 3.46 15.76
C ILE A 67 25.44 2.34 14.74
N ARG A 68 26.33 2.13 13.77
CA ARG A 68 26.17 1.16 12.68
C ARG A 68 25.91 -0.27 13.16
N THR A 69 26.54 -0.72 14.24
CA THR A 69 26.30 -2.07 14.80
C THR A 69 24.90 -2.20 15.37
N VAL A 70 24.43 -1.20 16.12
CA VAL A 70 23.06 -1.17 16.67
C VAL A 70 22.02 -1.01 15.57
N ALA A 71 22.20 -0.04 14.67
CA ALA A 71 21.32 0.20 13.53
C ALA A 71 21.29 -0.99 12.56
N GLY A 72 22.43 -1.65 12.33
CA GLY A 72 22.52 -2.89 11.56
C GLY A 72 21.74 -4.03 12.21
N GLY A 73 21.84 -4.19 13.54
CA GLY A 73 21.04 -5.16 14.30
C GLY A 73 19.54 -4.89 14.22
N LEU A 74 19.12 -3.62 14.32
CA LEU A 74 17.72 -3.21 14.19
C LEU A 74 17.17 -3.41 12.77
N LEU A 75 17.99 -3.18 11.74
CA LEU A 75 17.61 -3.47 10.36
C LEU A 75 17.55 -4.98 10.10
N ALA A 76 18.48 -5.75 10.63
CA ALA A 76 18.43 -7.20 10.55
C ALA A 76 17.17 -7.77 11.23
N SER A 77 16.79 -7.24 12.40
CA SER A 77 15.55 -7.65 13.09
C SER A 77 14.28 -7.13 12.41
N SER A 78 14.36 -6.06 11.63
CA SER A 78 13.23 -5.56 10.82
C SER A 78 12.75 -6.59 9.77
N ALA A 79 13.58 -7.58 9.41
CA ALA A 79 13.16 -8.69 8.57
C ALA A 79 11.97 -9.46 9.17
N VAL A 80 11.96 -9.67 10.49
CA VAL A 80 10.85 -10.34 11.19
C VAL A 80 9.57 -9.50 11.12
N LEU A 81 9.69 -8.17 11.30
CA LEU A 81 8.56 -7.26 11.12
C LEU A 81 8.03 -7.30 9.68
N GLY A 82 8.93 -7.35 8.70
CA GLY A 82 8.56 -7.52 7.29
C GLY A 82 7.78 -8.80 7.03
N LEU A 83 8.19 -9.92 7.63
CA LEU A 83 7.46 -11.19 7.55
C LEU A 83 6.07 -11.09 8.19
N ILE A 84 5.96 -10.49 9.38
CA ILE A 84 4.66 -10.31 10.07
C ILE A 84 3.71 -9.47 9.21
N VAL A 85 4.18 -8.35 8.67
CA VAL A 85 3.39 -7.49 7.78
C VAL A 85 3.01 -8.22 6.49
N GLY A 86 3.93 -9.01 5.93
CA GLY A 86 3.68 -9.85 4.75
C GLY A 86 2.58 -10.88 5.00
N PHE A 87 2.67 -11.62 6.10
CA PHE A 87 1.65 -12.59 6.50
C PHE A 87 0.29 -11.91 6.78
N ALA A 88 0.30 -10.76 7.45
CA ALA A 88 -0.93 -9.99 7.67
C ALA A 88 -1.57 -9.51 6.36
N SER A 89 -0.75 -9.20 5.35
CA SER A 89 -1.22 -8.72 4.04
C SER A 89 -1.59 -9.83 3.06
N GLN A 90 -1.39 -11.11 3.42
CA GLN A 90 -1.53 -12.25 2.51
C GLN A 90 -2.91 -12.32 1.87
N ARG A 91 -4.00 -12.11 2.64
CA ARG A 91 -5.37 -12.13 2.10
C ARG A 91 -5.62 -10.99 1.12
N THR A 92 -5.19 -9.78 1.49
CA THR A 92 -5.32 -8.58 0.65
C THR A 92 -4.60 -8.77 -0.68
N LEU A 93 -3.36 -9.27 -0.66
CA LEU A 93 -2.60 -9.57 -1.87
C LEU A 93 -3.21 -10.73 -2.68
N GLY A 94 -3.72 -11.76 -2.00
CA GLY A 94 -4.42 -12.88 -2.62
C GLY A 94 -5.61 -12.42 -3.45
N ASN A 95 -6.48 -11.60 -2.86
CA ASN A 95 -7.68 -11.09 -3.54
C ASN A 95 -7.31 -10.16 -4.71
N PHE A 96 -6.26 -9.37 -4.58
CA PHE A 96 -5.76 -8.52 -5.68
C PHE A 96 -5.35 -9.37 -6.89
N VAL A 97 -4.57 -10.43 -6.64
CA VAL A 97 -4.13 -11.36 -7.68
C VAL A 97 -5.32 -12.14 -8.25
N ALA A 98 -6.25 -12.57 -7.41
CA ALA A 98 -7.48 -13.24 -7.85
C ALA A 98 -8.33 -12.34 -8.76
N GLY A 99 -8.52 -11.06 -8.40
CA GLY A 99 -9.22 -10.09 -9.24
C GLY A 99 -8.55 -9.86 -10.59
N LEU A 100 -7.21 -9.77 -10.62
CA LEU A 100 -6.45 -9.72 -11.87
C LEU A 100 -6.66 -10.99 -12.70
N MET A 101 -6.59 -12.16 -12.08
CA MET A 101 -6.81 -13.44 -12.76
C MET A 101 -8.23 -13.52 -13.34
N ILE A 102 -9.26 -13.15 -12.58
CA ILE A 102 -10.65 -13.12 -13.06
C ILE A 102 -10.75 -12.18 -14.28
N ALA A 103 -10.12 -11.01 -14.23
CA ALA A 103 -10.13 -10.07 -15.35
C ALA A 103 -9.42 -10.63 -16.61
N PHE A 104 -8.33 -11.39 -16.46
CA PHE A 104 -7.55 -11.93 -17.57
C PHE A 104 -8.10 -13.24 -18.14
N THR A 105 -8.45 -14.21 -17.29
CA THR A 105 -8.93 -15.54 -17.71
C THR A 105 -10.44 -15.60 -17.88
N GLN A 106 -11.16 -14.57 -17.41
CA GLN A 106 -12.62 -14.42 -17.51
C GLN A 106 -13.41 -15.70 -17.15
N PRO A 107 -13.16 -16.34 -15.99
CA PRO A 107 -13.93 -17.49 -15.52
C PRO A 107 -15.33 -17.07 -15.04
N LEU A 108 -15.51 -15.78 -14.77
CA LEU A 108 -16.73 -15.12 -14.31
C LEU A 108 -16.93 -13.87 -15.16
N ARG A 109 -18.15 -13.64 -15.64
CA ARG A 109 -18.51 -12.46 -16.43
C ARG A 109 -19.59 -11.65 -15.72
N LEU A 110 -19.65 -10.36 -16.08
CA LEU A 110 -20.73 -9.48 -15.65
C LEU A 110 -22.08 -10.04 -16.12
N GLY A 111 -23.03 -10.18 -15.20
CA GLY A 111 -24.35 -10.74 -15.45
C GLY A 111 -24.47 -12.26 -15.29
N ASP A 112 -23.38 -12.99 -15.05
CA ASP A 112 -23.46 -14.43 -14.81
C ASP A 112 -24.20 -14.70 -13.49
N TRP A 113 -25.05 -15.74 -13.49
CA TRP A 113 -25.68 -16.25 -12.27
C TRP A 113 -24.78 -17.29 -11.63
N VAL A 114 -24.34 -17.05 -10.39
CA VAL A 114 -23.36 -17.90 -9.71
C VAL A 114 -23.69 -18.14 -8.24
N GLU A 115 -23.20 -19.26 -7.72
CA GLU A 115 -23.19 -19.57 -6.29
C GLU A 115 -21.76 -19.49 -5.75
N VAL A 116 -21.50 -18.59 -4.81
CA VAL A 116 -20.17 -18.42 -4.20
C VAL A 116 -20.30 -18.33 -2.68
N GLY A 117 -19.70 -19.29 -1.97
CA GLY A 117 -19.68 -19.28 -0.49
C GLY A 117 -21.06 -19.42 0.16
N GLY A 118 -22.00 -20.11 -0.48
CA GLY A 118 -23.37 -20.30 -0.01
C GLY A 118 -24.30 -19.11 -0.31
N VAL A 119 -23.88 -18.20 -1.19
CA VAL A 119 -24.68 -17.08 -1.68
C VAL A 119 -24.91 -17.26 -3.17
N GLU A 120 -26.18 -17.20 -3.60
CA GLU A 120 -26.57 -17.19 -5.01
C GLU A 120 -26.96 -15.80 -5.48
N GLY A 121 -26.56 -15.44 -6.70
CA GLY A 121 -26.98 -14.19 -7.33
C GLY A 121 -26.28 -13.88 -8.65
N ALA A 122 -26.65 -12.75 -9.24
CA ALA A 122 -26.05 -12.24 -10.47
C ALA A 122 -24.81 -11.38 -10.17
N VAL A 123 -23.76 -11.55 -10.97
CA VAL A 123 -22.54 -10.74 -10.88
C VAL A 123 -22.80 -9.33 -11.39
N GLU A 124 -22.69 -8.33 -10.51
CA GLU A 124 -22.96 -6.93 -10.83
C GLU A 124 -21.70 -6.14 -11.21
N GLU A 125 -20.61 -6.34 -10.46
CA GLU A 125 -19.36 -5.62 -10.67
C GLU A 125 -18.18 -6.50 -10.24
N ILE A 126 -17.16 -6.60 -11.09
CA ILE A 126 -15.91 -7.31 -10.79
C ILE A 126 -14.84 -6.25 -10.51
N GLY A 127 -14.46 -6.11 -9.24
CA GLY A 127 -13.38 -5.24 -8.81
C GLY A 127 -12.05 -5.98 -8.66
N LEU A 128 -10.97 -5.24 -8.38
CA LEU A 128 -9.65 -5.83 -8.15
C LEU A 128 -9.57 -6.66 -6.87
N MET A 129 -10.32 -6.30 -5.83
CA MET A 129 -10.22 -6.91 -4.49
C MET A 129 -11.51 -7.59 -4.05
N TYR A 130 -12.62 -7.20 -4.66
CA TYR A 130 -13.96 -7.65 -4.31
C TYR A 130 -14.81 -7.74 -5.58
N THR A 131 -15.71 -8.70 -5.59
CA THR A 131 -16.78 -8.86 -6.58
C THR A 131 -18.11 -8.58 -5.89
N PHE A 132 -18.96 -7.81 -6.56
CA PHE A 132 -20.31 -7.50 -6.08
C PHE A 132 -21.30 -8.46 -6.72
N ILE A 133 -22.09 -9.12 -5.88
CA ILE A 133 -23.15 -10.04 -6.31
C ILE A 133 -24.49 -9.47 -5.84
N ARG A 134 -25.48 -9.54 -6.71
CA ARG A 134 -26.86 -9.14 -6.42
C ARG A 134 -27.72 -10.38 -6.27
N THR A 135 -28.30 -10.58 -5.09
CA THR A 135 -29.20 -11.70 -4.83
C THR A 135 -30.58 -11.48 -5.44
N GLU A 136 -31.41 -12.54 -5.46
CA GLU A 136 -32.83 -12.47 -5.83
C GLU A 136 -33.62 -11.43 -5.01
N ASP A 137 -33.27 -11.29 -3.72
CA ASP A 137 -33.85 -10.27 -2.82
C ASP A 137 -33.34 -8.84 -3.11
N ASN A 138 -32.61 -8.65 -4.22
CA ASN A 138 -31.99 -7.39 -4.64
C ASN A 138 -30.99 -6.82 -3.61
N ALA A 139 -30.42 -7.68 -2.76
CA ALA A 139 -29.35 -7.30 -1.84
C ALA A 139 -28.01 -7.29 -2.57
N ARG A 140 -27.22 -6.22 -2.39
CA ARG A 140 -25.86 -6.12 -2.94
C ARG A 140 -24.85 -6.64 -1.93
N LEU A 141 -24.26 -7.78 -2.23
CA LEU A 141 -23.26 -8.45 -1.40
C LEU A 141 -21.86 -8.19 -1.92
N VAL A 142 -20.90 -8.09 -1.00
CA VAL A 142 -19.49 -7.85 -1.30
C VAL A 142 -18.70 -9.10 -0.95
N ILE A 143 -18.19 -9.78 -1.98
CA ILE A 143 -17.41 -11.00 -1.82
C ILE A 143 -15.95 -10.69 -2.14
N PRO A 144 -15.00 -10.96 -1.22
CA PRO A 144 -13.58 -10.88 -1.54
C PRO A 144 -13.21 -11.88 -2.63
N ASN A 145 -12.42 -11.44 -3.62
CA ASN A 145 -12.03 -12.26 -4.77
C ASN A 145 -11.16 -13.47 -4.40
#